data_AF-A0A2L2SZ52-F1
#
_entry.id   AF-A0A2L2SZ52-F1
#
_cell.length_a   1.000
_cell.length_b   1.000
_cell.length_c   1.000
_cell.angle_alpha   90.00
_cell.angle_beta   90.00
_cell.angle_gamma   90.00
#
_symmetry.space_group_name_H-M   'P 1'
#
loop_
_entity.id
_entity.type
_entity.pdbx_description
1 polymer ?
#
loop_
_entity_poly.entity_id
_entity_poly.type
_entity_poly.pdbx_seq_one_letter_code
_entity_poly.pdbx_strand_id
1 'polypeptide(L)'
;MSLDPNQNRLEFLLHHVEDEPTIVDYRSLAEVIQGIAQTATLINRGIDPFDHCKTFYPFLKPCMYFAWEATSSWPSWISPDERTEEKFLEMEEQGRKVWLERFSEECEVTEETARKALDMAYNGLQSELPDWDGTLAGQVVVAEKMSKDGEFSYSASPNGPMSAKYMKIAMWWRQGIFPYPYVQLYRTAGLMIALDIYTRLNQGTEARELFDKICGRIEACEMIEQLVCSRLVWSKVIVTPHLPMLEMLNIHPAKVRPAISRAVQMAKNRLETRPRRRYMNQNLKNLVHTISKNTFENCPYDDLDVYRPSDQPRPRLENTDGLLRPGCSSTDIAALEKRLEIPLPDDYKEFLSVTNGLEAIWNGQNALHYLAKAEDVSWHDLDFLEGNEIPLLRDDEPQSHAGNMLSWPTPETLRCICLSGDLNQHEASAHLFLVGPDIVQPAKEYFFSTYQERNESQRRELDSLVQETYGSMGVFQDLEYVLMCWTAWDLRFYSFKGIRDFLEQIAEASLQRNRHWLYVFEPRYRRLAKDGE
;
A
#
# COMPACT_ATOMS: atom_id res chain seq x y z
N MET A 1 -22.98 -4.90 -0.94
CA MET A 1 -23.24 -5.93 -1.96
C MET A 1 -23.01 -7.30 -1.33
N SER A 2 -23.96 -8.23 -1.41
CA SER A 2 -23.72 -9.64 -1.02
C SER A 2 -23.24 -10.41 -2.24
N LEU A 3 -22.04 -10.98 -2.14
CA LEU A 3 -21.44 -11.82 -3.17
C LEU A 3 -22.17 -13.17 -3.27
N ASP A 4 -22.05 -13.83 -4.43
CA ASP A 4 -22.41 -15.25 -4.60
C ASP A 4 -21.62 -16.07 -3.55
N PRO A 5 -22.30 -16.74 -2.60
CA PRO A 5 -21.66 -17.44 -1.49
C PRO A 5 -20.77 -18.60 -1.93
N ASN A 6 -20.85 -19.07 -3.18
CA ASN A 6 -20.15 -20.28 -3.62
C ASN A 6 -18.86 -20.03 -4.42
N GLN A 7 -18.60 -18.83 -4.95
CA GLN A 7 -17.45 -18.61 -5.86
C GLN A 7 -16.29 -17.78 -5.30
N ASN A 8 -16.49 -16.86 -4.36
CA ASN A 8 -15.44 -15.85 -4.04
C ASN A 8 -14.47 -16.18 -2.87
N ARG A 9 -14.81 -17.09 -1.96
CA ARG A 9 -13.98 -17.30 -0.73
C ARG A 9 -12.72 -18.14 -0.97
N LEU A 10 -12.86 -19.20 -1.77
CA LEU A 10 -11.77 -20.04 -2.24
C LEU A 10 -10.83 -19.25 -3.18
N GLU A 11 -11.42 -18.41 -4.02
CA GLU A 11 -10.70 -17.53 -4.94
C GLU A 11 -9.86 -16.51 -4.16
N PHE A 12 -10.41 -15.79 -3.18
CA PHE A 12 -9.64 -14.82 -2.39
C PHE A 12 -8.33 -15.39 -1.82
N LEU A 13 -8.38 -16.51 -1.07
CA LEU A 13 -7.17 -17.06 -0.42
C LEU A 13 -6.21 -17.78 -1.37
N LEU A 14 -6.73 -18.48 -2.37
CA LEU A 14 -5.84 -19.09 -3.37
C LEU A 14 -5.27 -18.05 -4.33
N HIS A 15 -5.98 -16.96 -4.64
CA HIS A 15 -5.46 -15.84 -5.45
C HIS A 15 -4.50 -14.93 -4.66
N HIS A 16 -4.57 -14.79 -3.35
CA HIS A 16 -3.43 -14.17 -2.62
C HIS A 16 -2.13 -14.96 -2.77
N VAL A 17 -2.22 -16.23 -3.16
CA VAL A 17 -1.09 -17.12 -3.42
C VAL A 17 -0.86 -17.35 -4.94
N GLU A 18 -1.87 -17.17 -5.79
CA GLU A 18 -1.86 -17.40 -7.25
C GLU A 18 -1.86 -16.10 -8.09
N ASP A 19 -2.57 -15.05 -7.66
CA ASP A 19 -2.57 -13.66 -8.17
C ASP A 19 -1.42 -12.81 -7.57
N GLU A 20 -0.36 -13.48 -7.12
CA GLU A 20 0.97 -12.89 -6.95
C GLU A 20 1.85 -12.77 -8.23
N PRO A 21 1.34 -12.63 -9.49
CA PRO A 21 2.16 -12.12 -10.58
C PRO A 21 2.90 -10.82 -10.23
N THR A 22 2.48 -10.11 -9.18
CA THR A 22 3.18 -8.94 -8.65
C THR A 22 4.56 -9.24 -8.10
N ILE A 23 4.82 -10.37 -7.40
CA ILE A 23 6.19 -10.63 -6.88
C ILE A 23 7.20 -10.69 -8.02
N VAL A 24 6.87 -11.37 -9.12
CA VAL A 24 7.79 -11.46 -10.26
C VAL A 24 8.00 -10.11 -10.94
N ASP A 25 7.03 -9.20 -10.84
CA ASP A 25 7.07 -7.86 -11.42
C ASP A 25 7.60 -6.79 -10.42
N TYR A 26 7.70 -7.09 -9.11
CA TYR A 26 8.17 -6.17 -8.07
C TYR A 26 9.57 -5.67 -8.36
N ARG A 27 9.72 -4.34 -8.32
CA ARG A 27 10.92 -3.66 -8.83
C ARG A 27 12.02 -3.66 -7.78
N SER A 28 11.66 -3.52 -6.51
CA SER A 28 12.65 -3.51 -5.43
C SER A 28 12.63 -4.80 -4.60
N LEU A 29 13.79 -5.14 -4.03
CA LEU A 29 13.91 -6.27 -3.11
C LEU A 29 13.03 -6.11 -1.86
N ALA A 30 12.80 -4.88 -1.37
CA ALA A 30 11.92 -4.65 -0.23
C ALA A 30 10.47 -5.07 -0.52
N GLU A 31 9.95 -4.79 -1.71
CA GLU A 31 8.61 -5.24 -2.14
C GLU A 31 8.54 -6.76 -2.24
N VAL A 32 9.60 -7.39 -2.76
CA VAL A 32 9.72 -8.85 -2.83
C VAL A 32 9.70 -9.47 -1.43
N ILE A 33 10.47 -8.92 -0.50
CA ILE A 33 10.50 -9.37 0.89
C ILE A 33 9.13 -9.19 1.55
N GLN A 34 8.46 -8.06 1.31
CA GLN A 34 7.11 -7.80 1.82
C GLN A 34 6.10 -8.83 1.29
N GLY A 35 6.10 -9.10 -0.02
CA GLY A 35 5.25 -10.15 -0.61
C GLY A 35 5.59 -11.55 -0.09
N ILE A 36 6.87 -11.88 0.03
CA ILE A 36 7.32 -13.15 0.63
C ILE A 36 6.83 -13.32 2.05
N ALA A 37 6.86 -12.25 2.85
CA ALA A 37 6.40 -12.29 4.22
C ALA A 37 4.87 -12.44 4.31
N GLN A 38 4.12 -11.80 3.42
CA GLN A 38 2.68 -12.01 3.28
C GLN A 38 2.34 -13.46 2.86
N THR A 39 3.23 -14.13 2.13
CA THR A 39 3.07 -15.55 1.76
C THR A 39 3.76 -16.53 2.71
N ALA A 40 4.51 -16.05 3.71
CA ALA A 40 5.13 -16.79 4.83
C ALA A 40 6.03 -17.99 4.46
N THR A 41 6.85 -17.89 3.39
CA THR A 41 7.40 -19.10 2.75
C THR A 41 8.92 -19.32 2.74
N LEU A 42 9.78 -18.37 3.10
CA LEU A 42 11.22 -18.50 2.81
C LEU A 42 12.17 -17.98 3.90
N ILE A 43 12.81 -18.90 4.65
CA ILE A 43 14.03 -18.63 5.45
C ILE A 43 15.29 -19.24 4.86
N ASN A 44 15.16 -20.23 3.97
CA ASN A 44 16.29 -21.00 3.42
C ASN A 44 17.27 -20.20 2.54
N ARG A 45 17.19 -18.86 2.51
CA ARG A 45 18.11 -17.96 1.78
C ARG A 45 18.64 -16.80 2.61
N GLY A 46 18.59 -16.90 3.94
CA GLY A 46 19.15 -15.88 4.84
C GLY A 46 18.28 -14.63 5.01
N ILE A 47 17.02 -14.69 4.58
CA ILE A 47 15.99 -13.68 4.82
C ILE A 47 15.13 -14.23 5.96
N ASP A 48 15.14 -13.59 7.13
CA ASP A 48 14.20 -13.91 8.20
C ASP A 48 12.96 -13.00 8.04
N PRO A 49 11.81 -13.53 7.58
CA PRO A 49 10.62 -12.72 7.36
C PRO A 49 10.16 -11.99 8.62
N PHE A 50 10.49 -12.48 9.82
CA PHE A 50 10.14 -11.81 11.07
C PHE A 50 10.99 -10.58 11.36
N ASP A 51 12.27 -10.59 11.00
CA ASP A 51 13.13 -9.43 11.16
C ASP A 51 12.74 -8.32 10.19
N HIS A 52 12.42 -8.68 8.94
CA HIS A 52 11.96 -7.73 7.92
C HIS A 52 10.58 -7.13 8.25
N CYS A 53 9.70 -7.92 8.87
CA CYS A 53 8.32 -7.52 9.16
C CYS A 53 8.11 -6.92 10.54
N LYS A 54 9.10 -6.89 11.41
CA LYS A 54 8.91 -6.44 12.80
C LYS A 54 8.26 -5.06 12.89
N THR A 55 8.63 -4.15 11.98
CA THR A 55 8.10 -2.79 11.93
C THR A 55 6.80 -2.68 11.13
N PHE A 56 6.75 -3.30 9.95
CA PHE A 56 5.64 -3.12 8.99
C PHE A 56 4.49 -4.11 9.19
N TYR A 57 4.78 -5.30 9.73
CA TYR A 57 3.82 -6.39 9.88
C TYR A 57 4.09 -7.20 11.17
N PRO A 58 3.94 -6.56 12.35
CA PRO A 58 4.30 -7.13 13.66
C PRO A 58 3.49 -8.37 14.05
N PHE A 59 2.38 -8.62 13.35
CA PHE A 59 1.45 -9.72 13.62
C PHE A 59 1.90 -11.06 13.03
N LEU A 60 2.80 -11.03 12.05
CA LEU A 60 3.23 -12.25 11.35
C LEU A 60 3.82 -13.29 12.30
N LYS A 61 4.75 -12.86 13.16
CA LYS A 61 5.43 -13.76 14.10
C LYS A 61 4.45 -14.43 15.07
N PRO A 62 3.60 -13.69 15.83
CA PRO A 62 2.61 -14.32 16.69
C PRO A 62 1.62 -15.23 15.94
N CYS A 63 1.11 -14.82 14.77
CA CYS A 63 0.19 -15.63 13.97
C CYS A 63 0.80 -16.99 13.63
N MET A 64 2.03 -16.98 13.11
CA MET A 64 2.73 -18.21 12.73
C MET A 64 3.03 -19.08 13.95
N TYR A 65 3.45 -18.49 15.07
CA TYR A 65 3.77 -19.24 16.29
C TYR A 65 2.53 -19.93 16.87
N PHE A 66 1.40 -19.23 16.96
CA PHE A 66 0.15 -19.83 17.45
C PHE A 66 -0.40 -20.89 16.51
N ALA A 67 -0.26 -20.69 15.18
CA ALA A 67 -0.62 -21.70 14.20
C ALA A 67 0.25 -22.97 14.31
N TRP A 68 1.57 -22.83 14.42
CA TRP A 68 2.50 -23.95 14.57
C TRP A 68 2.32 -24.69 15.89
N GLU A 69 2.02 -23.96 16.96
CA GLU A 69 1.68 -24.55 18.24
C GLU A 69 0.40 -25.38 18.14
N ALA A 70 -0.69 -24.77 17.67
CA ALA A 70 -2.00 -25.42 17.59
C ALA A 70 -2.00 -26.66 16.67
N THR A 71 -1.13 -26.67 15.66
CA THR A 71 -0.97 -27.80 14.72
C THR A 71 0.20 -28.73 15.06
N SER A 72 0.97 -28.43 16.11
CA SER A 72 2.23 -29.13 16.45
C SER A 72 3.20 -29.26 15.26
N SER A 73 3.18 -28.30 14.33
CA SER A 73 3.90 -28.33 13.05
C SER A 73 5.01 -27.28 12.99
N TRP A 74 5.91 -27.33 13.97
CA TRP A 74 6.99 -26.36 14.11
C TRP A 74 8.08 -26.52 13.03
N PRO A 75 8.55 -25.41 12.43
CA PRO A 75 9.74 -25.44 11.61
C PRO A 75 10.99 -25.83 12.41
N SER A 76 11.95 -26.45 11.74
CA SER A 76 13.19 -26.93 12.36
C SER A 76 14.14 -25.83 12.83
N TRP A 77 14.01 -24.61 12.27
CA TRP A 77 14.88 -23.47 12.55
C TRP A 77 14.42 -22.62 13.75
N ILE A 78 13.20 -22.82 14.23
CA ILE A 78 12.71 -22.16 15.45
C ILE A 78 13.33 -22.86 16.65
N SER A 79 14.05 -22.15 17.52
CA SER A 79 14.62 -22.75 18.73
C SER A 79 13.52 -23.23 19.69
N PRO A 80 13.69 -24.38 20.40
CA PRO A 80 12.83 -24.77 21.51
C PRO A 80 12.71 -23.71 22.61
N ASP A 81 13.76 -22.91 22.81
CA ASP A 81 13.79 -21.85 23.83
C ASP A 81 12.82 -20.70 23.52
N GLU A 82 12.39 -20.57 22.26
CA GLU A 82 11.35 -19.61 21.85
C GLU A 82 9.93 -20.17 21.98
N ARG A 83 9.78 -21.45 22.34
CA ARG A 83 8.49 -22.17 22.41
C ARG A 83 8.00 -22.35 23.85
N THR A 84 8.37 -21.43 24.73
CA THR A 84 7.99 -21.47 26.14
C THR A 84 6.65 -20.79 26.37
N GLU A 85 5.94 -21.22 27.41
CA GLU A 85 4.67 -20.61 27.81
C GLU A 85 4.81 -19.10 28.07
N GLU A 86 5.91 -18.69 28.71
CA GLU A 86 6.23 -17.29 28.96
C GLU A 86 6.32 -16.48 27.66
N LYS A 87 7.00 -17.01 26.64
CA LYS A 87 7.11 -16.36 25.33
C LYS A 87 5.77 -16.25 24.61
N PHE A 88 4.93 -17.28 24.72
CA PHE A 88 3.60 -17.23 24.13
C PHE A 88 2.69 -16.21 24.81
N LEU A 89 2.76 -16.10 26.13
CA LEU A 89 2.01 -15.08 26.88
C LEU A 89 2.48 -13.67 26.51
N GLU A 90 3.80 -13.46 26.41
CA GLU A 90 4.39 -12.18 25.96
C GLU A 90 3.90 -11.81 24.55
N MET A 91 3.92 -12.76 23.61
CA MET A 91 3.42 -12.54 22.24
C MET A 91 1.93 -12.26 22.18
N GLU A 92 1.13 -12.99 22.96
CA GLU A 92 -0.32 -12.79 23.03
C GLU A 92 -0.62 -11.38 23.60
N GLU A 93 0.04 -10.96 24.67
CA GLU A 93 -0.12 -9.62 25.25
C GLU A 93 0.24 -8.51 24.24
N GLN A 94 1.38 -8.64 23.56
CA GLN A 94 1.81 -7.69 22.53
C GLN A 94 0.85 -7.63 21.34
N GLY A 95 0.41 -8.79 20.84
CA GLY A 95 -0.60 -8.89 19.79
C GLY A 95 -1.92 -8.26 20.22
N ARG A 96 -2.24 -8.35 21.52
CA ARG A 96 -3.50 -7.82 22.07
C ARG A 96 -3.58 -6.31 22.17
N LYS A 97 -2.45 -5.67 22.43
CA LYS A 97 -2.37 -4.23 22.64
C LYS A 97 -3.03 -3.43 21.51
N VAL A 98 -2.77 -3.81 20.26
CA VAL A 98 -3.19 -3.01 19.10
C VAL A 98 -4.72 -2.93 18.95
N TRP A 99 -5.47 -4.00 19.23
CA TRP A 99 -6.94 -3.92 19.17
C TRP A 99 -7.55 -3.36 20.45
N LEU A 100 -6.93 -3.61 21.60
CA LEU A 100 -7.37 -3.05 22.88
C LEU A 100 -7.28 -1.52 22.90
N GLU A 101 -6.32 -0.93 22.20
CA GLU A 101 -6.23 0.53 21.97
C GLU A 101 -7.52 1.14 21.38
N ARG A 102 -8.39 0.33 20.76
CA ARG A 102 -9.64 0.78 20.13
C ARG A 102 -10.86 0.53 20.99
N PHE A 103 -10.73 -0.21 22.09
CA PHE A 103 -11.84 -0.55 22.96
C PHE A 103 -11.82 0.37 24.17
N SER A 104 -12.86 1.18 24.32
CA SER A 104 -12.94 2.22 25.36
C SER A 104 -13.14 1.68 26.78
N GLU A 105 -13.39 0.38 26.92
CA GLU A 105 -13.72 -0.29 28.17
C GLU A 105 -12.55 -1.14 28.67
N GLU A 106 -12.48 -1.37 29.97
CA GLU A 106 -11.56 -2.36 30.53
C GLU A 106 -11.92 -3.76 30.01
N CYS A 107 -10.95 -4.44 29.41
CA CYS A 107 -11.17 -5.74 28.77
C CYS A 107 -11.19 -6.88 29.79
N GLU A 108 -12.26 -6.96 30.57
CA GLU A 108 -12.54 -8.11 31.45
C GLU A 108 -13.11 -9.31 30.66
N VAL A 109 -12.82 -10.52 31.13
CA VAL A 109 -13.37 -11.76 30.53
C VAL A 109 -14.80 -11.98 31.04
N THR A 110 -15.76 -11.21 30.52
CA THR A 110 -17.17 -11.30 30.87
C THR A 110 -18.07 -11.25 29.63
N GLU A 111 -19.28 -11.83 29.72
CA GLU A 111 -20.25 -11.74 28.63
C GLU A 111 -20.66 -10.29 28.31
N GLU A 112 -20.70 -9.42 29.31
CA GLU A 112 -21.03 -8.01 29.12
C GLU A 112 -19.99 -7.32 28.24
N THR A 113 -18.71 -7.54 28.53
CA THR A 113 -17.59 -7.03 27.73
C THR A 113 -17.64 -7.56 26.30
N ALA A 114 -17.95 -8.85 26.11
CA ALA A 114 -18.12 -9.42 24.77
C ALA A 114 -19.27 -8.76 23.99
N ARG A 115 -20.42 -8.48 24.65
CA ARG A 115 -21.54 -7.78 24.02
C ARG A 115 -21.20 -6.33 23.66
N LYS A 116 -20.49 -5.61 24.53
CA LYS A 116 -20.01 -4.25 24.24
C LYS A 116 -19.03 -4.24 23.06
N ALA A 117 -18.16 -5.24 22.95
CA ALA A 117 -17.26 -5.36 21.81
C ALA A 117 -18.01 -5.67 20.50
N LEU A 118 -19.04 -6.51 20.53
CA LEU A 118 -19.92 -6.71 19.38
C LEU A 118 -20.68 -5.43 19.01
N ASP A 119 -21.18 -4.68 20.00
CA ASP A 119 -21.83 -3.40 19.77
C ASP A 119 -20.87 -2.39 19.11
N MET A 120 -19.62 -2.29 19.60
CA MET A 120 -18.57 -1.51 18.94
C MET A 120 -18.37 -1.95 17.49
N ALA A 121 -18.34 -3.26 17.22
CA ALA A 121 -18.17 -3.75 15.87
C ALA A 121 -19.34 -3.31 14.96
N TYR A 122 -20.58 -3.42 15.41
CA TYR A 122 -21.72 -3.15 14.54
C TYR A 122 -22.11 -1.66 14.49
N ASN A 123 -21.90 -0.91 15.57
CA ASN A 123 -22.47 0.43 15.79
C ASN A 123 -21.44 1.49 16.22
N GLY A 124 -20.17 1.14 16.48
CA GLY A 124 -19.22 1.99 17.19
C GLY A 124 -18.60 3.18 16.44
N LEU A 125 -18.83 3.31 15.12
CA LEU A 125 -18.36 4.47 14.35
C LEU A 125 -19.51 5.06 13.52
N GLN A 126 -19.78 6.35 13.75
CA GLN A 126 -20.60 7.13 12.82
C GLN A 126 -19.84 7.27 11.48
N SER A 127 -20.47 6.86 10.39
CA SER A 127 -19.91 6.97 9.04
C SER A 127 -20.01 8.38 8.44
N GLU A 128 -20.57 9.33 9.19
CA GLU A 128 -20.83 10.70 8.76
C GLU A 128 -19.77 11.64 9.35
N LEU A 129 -18.96 12.26 8.48
CA LEU A 129 -17.94 13.23 8.87
C LEU A 129 -18.29 14.62 8.32
N PRO A 130 -18.05 15.71 9.09
CA PRO A 130 -18.20 17.08 8.59
C PRO A 130 -17.27 17.33 7.41
N ASP A 131 -17.77 18.00 6.37
CA ASP A 131 -16.96 18.44 5.22
C ASP A 131 -16.12 19.64 5.65
N TRP A 132 -14.79 19.53 5.52
CA TRP A 132 -13.83 20.55 5.96
C TRP A 132 -13.15 21.14 4.72
N ASP A 133 -13.91 21.96 3.98
CA ASP A 133 -13.50 22.90 2.92
C ASP A 133 -12.59 22.39 1.77
N GLY A 134 -12.45 21.07 1.56
CA GLY A 134 -11.99 20.46 0.30
C GLY A 134 -10.56 20.77 -0.21
N THR A 135 -9.78 21.65 0.43
CA THR A 135 -8.43 22.00 -0.06
C THR A 135 -7.33 21.14 0.55
N LEU A 136 -6.46 20.60 -0.31
CA LEU A 136 -5.32 19.75 0.08
C LEU A 136 -4.39 20.45 1.08
N ALA A 137 -4.11 21.73 0.87
CA ALA A 137 -3.26 22.55 1.75
C ALA A 137 -3.85 22.70 3.16
N GLY A 138 -5.17 22.91 3.28
CA GLY A 138 -5.84 22.98 4.58
C GLY A 138 -5.79 21.66 5.35
N GLN A 139 -5.86 20.53 4.64
CA GLN A 139 -5.86 19.21 5.25
C GLN A 139 -4.45 18.75 5.69
N VAL A 140 -3.39 19.10 4.94
CA VAL A 140 -2.00 18.77 5.28
C VAL A 140 -1.48 19.61 6.45
N VAL A 141 -1.71 20.93 6.45
CA VAL A 141 -1.29 21.85 7.53
C VAL A 141 -1.87 21.43 8.88
N VAL A 142 -3.11 20.93 8.91
CA VAL A 142 -3.75 20.40 10.12
C VAL A 142 -3.09 19.09 10.56
N ALA A 143 -2.74 18.20 9.63
CA ALA A 143 -2.08 16.94 9.96
C ALA A 143 -0.70 17.15 10.58
N GLU A 144 0.09 18.07 10.04
CA GLU A 144 1.43 18.40 10.53
C GLU A 144 1.41 19.15 11.86
N LYS A 145 0.51 20.13 12.02
CA LYS A 145 0.37 20.87 13.28
C LYS A 145 0.01 19.94 14.44
N MET A 146 -0.90 18.99 14.22
CA MET A 146 -1.30 18.00 15.23
C MET A 146 -0.20 16.97 15.52
N SER A 147 0.63 16.62 14.53
CA SER A 147 1.80 15.75 14.74
C SER A 147 2.86 16.43 15.61
N LYS A 148 3.06 17.74 15.46
CA LYS A 148 4.04 18.54 16.25
C LYS A 148 3.62 18.70 17.72
N ASP A 149 2.32 18.65 18.01
CA ASP A 149 1.78 18.80 19.37
C ASP A 149 1.77 17.48 20.18
N GLY A 150 2.30 16.37 19.62
CA GLY A 150 2.34 15.06 20.30
C GLY A 150 0.98 14.36 20.42
N GLU A 151 -0.08 14.95 19.85
CA GLU A 151 -1.45 14.44 19.88
C GLU A 151 -1.87 13.97 18.50
N PHE A 152 -1.43 12.77 18.11
CA PHE A 152 -2.06 12.09 16.98
C PHE A 152 -3.31 11.34 17.47
N SER A 153 -4.48 12.01 17.34
CA SER A 153 -5.84 11.45 17.26
C SER A 153 -6.65 11.22 18.56
N TYR A 154 -7.37 12.24 19.03
CA TYR A 154 -8.77 12.08 19.51
C TYR A 154 -9.80 12.39 18.41
N SER A 155 -9.37 12.98 17.29
CA SER A 155 -10.24 13.44 16.19
C SER A 155 -10.42 12.41 15.05
N ALA A 156 -9.61 11.34 15.00
CA ALA A 156 -9.79 10.23 14.04
C ALA A 156 -10.31 8.95 14.70
N SER A 157 -9.97 8.74 15.97
CA SER A 157 -10.46 7.68 16.84
C SER A 157 -11.18 8.34 18.03
N PRO A 158 -12.46 8.03 18.30
CA PRO A 158 -13.12 8.49 19.53
C PRO A 158 -12.48 7.90 20.80
N ASN A 159 -11.56 6.93 20.65
CA ASN A 159 -11.00 6.12 21.74
C ASN A 159 -9.50 6.38 22.00
N GLY A 160 -8.91 7.43 21.39
CA GLY A 160 -7.53 7.86 21.67
C GLY A 160 -6.50 7.60 20.56
N PRO A 161 -5.21 7.89 20.83
CA PRO A 161 -4.18 7.96 19.81
C PRO A 161 -3.89 6.61 19.15
N MET A 162 -3.58 6.63 17.85
CA MET A 162 -3.35 5.42 17.06
C MET A 162 -1.86 5.21 16.74
N SER A 163 -1.47 3.95 16.58
CA SER A 163 -0.15 3.59 16.06
C SER A 163 0.12 4.23 14.69
N ALA A 164 1.34 4.75 14.50
CA ALA A 164 1.79 5.41 13.28
C ALA A 164 1.67 4.52 12.02
N LYS A 165 1.66 3.19 12.17
CA LYS A 165 1.44 2.27 11.05
C LYS A 165 0.08 2.45 10.36
N TYR A 166 -0.92 2.97 11.08
CA TYR A 166 -2.25 3.26 10.53
C TYR A 166 -2.34 4.66 9.92
N MET A 167 -1.23 5.40 9.81
CA MET A 167 -1.21 6.76 9.27
C MET A 167 -1.80 6.82 7.86
N LYS A 168 -1.50 5.84 6.98
CA LYS A 168 -2.09 5.76 5.63
C LYS A 168 -3.62 5.66 5.65
N ILE A 169 -4.16 4.78 6.49
CA ILE A 169 -5.62 4.63 6.65
C ILE A 169 -6.23 5.88 7.29
N ALA A 170 -5.54 6.50 8.25
CA ALA A 170 -5.95 7.78 8.83
C ALA A 170 -5.90 8.93 7.82
N MET A 171 -4.96 8.92 6.86
CA MET A 171 -4.93 9.89 5.76
C MET A 171 -6.06 9.65 4.77
N TRP A 172 -6.36 8.39 4.43
CA TRP A 172 -7.56 8.03 3.65
C TRP A 172 -8.85 8.54 4.30
N TRP A 173 -8.94 8.42 5.63
CA TRP A 173 -10.03 8.97 6.41
C TRP A 173 -10.08 10.51 6.35
N ARG A 174 -8.96 11.18 6.64
CA ARG A 174 -8.89 12.66 6.72
C ARG A 174 -9.12 13.36 5.40
N GLN A 175 -8.60 12.80 4.31
CA GLN A 175 -8.79 13.37 2.98
C GLN A 175 -10.23 13.14 2.45
N GLY A 176 -11.13 12.56 3.26
CA GLY A 176 -12.51 12.31 2.88
C GLY A 176 -12.66 11.21 1.84
N ILE A 177 -11.68 10.32 1.74
CA ILE A 177 -11.50 9.48 0.56
C ILE A 177 -12.14 8.11 0.74
N PHE A 178 -12.09 7.54 1.96
CA PHE A 178 -12.52 6.16 2.15
C PHE A 178 -12.65 5.77 3.64
N PRO A 179 -13.82 5.95 4.29
CA PRO A 179 -13.97 5.56 5.69
C PRO A 179 -14.04 4.03 5.89
N TYR A 180 -14.07 3.24 4.83
CA TYR A 180 -14.38 1.81 4.90
C TYR A 180 -13.31 0.95 5.59
N PRO A 181 -11.99 1.07 5.30
CA PRO A 181 -10.97 0.27 5.97
C PRO A 181 -10.86 0.63 7.45
N TYR A 182 -11.07 1.91 7.79
CA TYR A 182 -11.08 2.36 9.17
C TYR A 182 -12.26 1.75 9.95
N VAL A 183 -13.47 1.81 9.40
CA VAL A 183 -14.65 1.16 9.96
C VAL A 183 -14.44 -0.36 10.03
N GLN A 184 -13.78 -0.96 9.04
CA GLN A 184 -13.40 -2.36 9.09
C GLN A 184 -12.45 -2.67 10.23
N LEU A 185 -11.43 -1.84 10.50
CA LEU A 185 -10.51 -2.06 11.62
C LEU A 185 -11.23 -2.10 12.97
N TYR A 186 -12.18 -1.20 13.22
CA TYR A 186 -13.00 -1.20 14.44
C TYR A 186 -13.93 -2.41 14.51
N ARG A 187 -14.55 -2.75 13.38
CA ARG A 187 -15.36 -3.97 13.23
C ARG A 187 -14.57 -5.21 13.58
N THR A 188 -13.43 -5.40 12.92
CA THR A 188 -12.53 -6.53 13.13
C THR A 188 -12.09 -6.59 14.59
N ALA A 189 -11.67 -5.44 15.16
CA ALA A 189 -11.25 -5.38 16.56
C ALA A 189 -12.35 -5.91 17.48
N GLY A 190 -13.56 -5.35 17.40
CA GLY A 190 -14.70 -5.76 18.23
C GLY A 190 -15.08 -7.23 18.08
N LEU A 191 -15.03 -7.76 16.85
CA LEU A 191 -15.26 -9.19 16.59
C LEU A 191 -14.18 -10.06 17.26
N MET A 192 -12.91 -9.65 17.22
CA MET A 192 -11.83 -10.40 17.85
C MET A 192 -11.86 -10.37 19.38
N ILE A 193 -12.21 -9.22 19.98
CA ILE A 193 -12.39 -9.12 21.45
C ILE A 193 -13.46 -10.13 21.89
N ALA A 194 -14.62 -10.10 21.24
CA ALA A 194 -15.73 -10.97 21.56
C ALA A 194 -15.35 -12.45 21.35
N LEU A 195 -14.63 -12.76 20.27
CA LEU A 195 -14.16 -14.11 19.99
C LEU A 195 -13.20 -14.63 21.07
N ASP A 196 -12.22 -13.82 21.49
CA ASP A 196 -11.31 -14.19 22.57
C ASP A 196 -12.06 -14.44 23.89
N ILE A 197 -12.96 -13.52 24.27
CA ILE A 197 -13.73 -13.63 25.51
C ILE A 197 -14.62 -14.88 25.49
N TYR A 198 -15.40 -15.11 24.44
CA TYR A 198 -16.25 -16.30 24.33
C TYR A 198 -15.42 -17.59 24.37
N THR A 199 -14.24 -17.59 23.75
CA THR A 199 -13.32 -18.73 23.79
C THR A 199 -12.77 -18.99 25.20
N ARG A 200 -12.46 -17.93 25.96
CA ARG A 200 -11.99 -18.02 27.36
C ARG A 200 -13.10 -18.43 28.33
N LEU A 201 -14.34 -18.00 28.09
CA LEU A 201 -15.53 -18.43 28.84
C LEU A 201 -15.98 -19.86 28.51
N ASN A 202 -15.31 -20.55 27.57
CA ASN A 202 -15.70 -21.86 27.05
C ASN A 202 -17.11 -21.89 26.41
N GLN A 203 -17.54 -20.76 25.85
CA GLN A 203 -18.78 -20.61 25.08
C GLN A 203 -18.54 -21.04 23.63
N GLY A 204 -18.35 -22.35 23.45
CA GLY A 204 -17.88 -22.92 22.19
C GLY A 204 -18.85 -22.76 21.01
N THR A 205 -20.15 -22.65 21.26
CA THR A 205 -21.16 -22.41 20.22
C THR A 205 -21.07 -20.98 19.71
N GLU A 206 -21.10 -20.02 20.64
CA GLU A 206 -21.01 -18.58 20.38
C GLU A 206 -19.69 -18.22 19.68
N ALA A 207 -18.57 -18.79 20.16
CA ALA A 207 -17.26 -18.59 19.54
C ALA A 207 -17.23 -19.13 18.09
N ARG A 208 -17.85 -20.28 17.81
CA ARG A 208 -17.92 -20.85 16.45
C ARG A 208 -18.82 -20.05 15.52
N GLU A 209 -20.00 -19.65 15.97
CA GLU A 209 -20.90 -18.81 15.19
C GLU A 209 -20.27 -17.45 14.88
N LEU A 210 -19.55 -16.87 15.84
CA LEU A 210 -18.80 -15.63 15.62
C LEU A 210 -17.64 -15.83 14.65
N PHE A 211 -16.92 -16.94 14.75
CA PHE A 211 -15.82 -17.26 13.83
C PHE A 211 -16.31 -17.52 12.40
N ASP A 212 -17.49 -18.10 12.20
CA ASP A 212 -18.12 -18.21 10.87
C ASP A 212 -18.40 -16.83 10.26
N LYS A 213 -18.91 -15.88 11.08
CA LYS A 213 -19.10 -14.47 10.64
C LYS A 213 -17.78 -13.79 10.27
N ILE A 214 -16.71 -14.08 11.01
CA ILE A 214 -15.34 -13.61 10.73
C ILE A 214 -14.85 -14.20 9.40
N CYS A 215 -15.01 -15.51 9.18
CA CYS A 215 -14.67 -16.16 7.91
C CYS A 215 -15.46 -15.57 6.73
N GLY A 216 -16.73 -15.21 6.96
CA GLY A 216 -17.55 -14.50 5.97
C GLY A 216 -17.06 -13.09 5.62
N ARG A 217 -16.07 -12.56 6.35
CA ARG A 217 -15.45 -11.24 6.16
C ARG A 217 -13.92 -11.31 6.17
N ILE A 218 -13.36 -12.45 5.79
CA ILE A 218 -11.92 -12.71 5.85
C ILE A 218 -11.08 -11.72 5.04
N GLU A 219 -11.70 -11.07 4.04
CA GLU A 219 -11.12 -10.04 3.18
C GLU A 219 -11.10 -8.63 3.79
N ALA A 220 -11.72 -8.43 4.96
CA ALA A 220 -11.73 -7.14 5.64
C ALA A 220 -10.34 -6.76 6.16
N CYS A 221 -10.09 -5.46 6.29
CA CYS A 221 -8.81 -4.90 6.72
C CYS A 221 -8.30 -5.55 8.01
N GLU A 222 -7.09 -6.12 7.90
CA GLU A 222 -6.36 -6.80 8.96
C GLU A 222 -7.13 -7.96 9.65
N MET A 223 -8.14 -8.56 9.01
CA MET A 223 -8.97 -9.60 9.63
C MET A 223 -8.18 -10.84 10.04
N ILE A 224 -7.27 -11.31 9.18
CA ILE A 224 -6.43 -12.48 9.45
C ILE A 224 -5.37 -12.15 10.50
N GLU A 225 -4.77 -10.96 10.38
CA GLU A 225 -3.76 -10.43 11.28
C GLU A 225 -4.26 -10.34 12.70
N GLN A 226 -5.52 -9.94 12.90
CA GLN A 226 -6.09 -9.86 14.23
C GLN A 226 -6.43 -11.24 14.84
N LEU A 227 -6.14 -12.36 14.16
CA LEU A 227 -6.15 -13.66 14.82
C LEU A 227 -4.98 -13.84 15.80
N VAL A 228 -3.95 -12.99 15.78
CA VAL A 228 -2.90 -12.96 16.84
C VAL A 228 -3.45 -12.68 18.23
N CYS A 229 -4.67 -12.16 18.31
CA CYS A 229 -5.24 -11.62 19.52
C CYS A 229 -5.61 -12.69 20.54
N SER A 230 -5.71 -13.94 20.09
CA SER A 230 -6.04 -15.06 20.95
C SER A 230 -5.35 -16.33 20.49
N ARG A 231 -4.32 -16.74 21.22
CA ARG A 231 -3.67 -18.05 21.05
C ARG A 231 -4.68 -19.18 21.25
N LEU A 232 -5.65 -19.00 22.15
CA LEU A 232 -6.68 -19.99 22.43
C LEU A 232 -7.62 -20.21 21.25
N VAL A 233 -7.93 -19.18 20.46
CA VAL A 233 -8.77 -19.31 19.25
C VAL A 233 -8.12 -20.25 18.23
N TRP A 234 -6.79 -20.19 18.06
CA TRP A 234 -6.07 -21.10 17.16
C TRP A 234 -6.31 -22.57 17.50
N SER A 235 -6.12 -22.93 18.78
CA SER A 235 -6.28 -24.31 19.23
C SER A 235 -7.74 -24.76 19.33
N LYS A 236 -8.65 -23.92 19.83
CA LYS A 236 -10.04 -24.31 20.13
C LYS A 236 -11.04 -24.09 19.00
N VAL A 237 -10.77 -23.16 18.08
CA VAL A 237 -11.73 -22.72 17.05
C VAL A 237 -11.20 -22.97 15.64
N ILE A 238 -9.96 -22.58 15.35
CA ILE A 238 -9.39 -22.65 13.98
C ILE A 238 -8.96 -24.07 13.61
N VAL A 239 -8.36 -24.81 14.54
CA VAL A 239 -7.78 -26.14 14.26
C VAL A 239 -8.69 -27.31 14.71
N THR A 240 -9.48 -27.13 15.76
CA THR A 240 -10.29 -28.21 16.38
C THR A 240 -11.77 -28.07 16.02
N PRO A 241 -12.51 -29.13 15.62
CA PRO A 241 -12.13 -30.55 15.63
C PRO A 241 -11.30 -31.03 14.43
N HIS A 242 -11.37 -30.38 13.26
CA HIS A 242 -10.44 -30.63 12.15
C HIS A 242 -10.42 -29.47 11.13
N LEU A 243 -9.57 -28.47 11.38
CA LEU A 243 -9.39 -27.27 10.54
C LEU A 243 -10.71 -26.60 10.08
N PRO A 244 -11.66 -26.26 10.99
CA PRO A 244 -12.93 -25.62 10.61
C PRO A 244 -12.81 -24.42 9.68
N MET A 245 -11.72 -23.66 9.80
CA MET A 245 -11.44 -22.51 8.94
C MET A 245 -11.42 -22.88 7.45
N LEU A 246 -10.87 -24.04 7.06
CA LEU A 246 -10.86 -24.46 5.65
C LEU A 246 -12.28 -24.74 5.15
N GLU A 247 -13.12 -25.37 5.97
CA GLU A 247 -14.52 -25.64 5.64
C GLU A 247 -15.33 -24.33 5.51
N MET A 248 -15.21 -23.43 6.50
CA MET A 248 -15.93 -22.16 6.55
C MET A 248 -15.54 -21.20 5.41
N LEU A 249 -14.28 -21.28 4.96
CA LEU A 249 -13.76 -20.52 3.83
C LEU A 249 -13.96 -21.25 2.49
N ASN A 250 -14.58 -22.44 2.50
CA ASN A 250 -14.79 -23.28 1.33
C ASN A 250 -13.49 -23.61 0.58
N ILE A 251 -12.40 -23.83 1.33
CA ILE A 251 -11.08 -24.15 0.80
C ILE A 251 -10.88 -25.65 0.72
N HIS A 252 -10.74 -26.17 -0.50
CA HIS A 252 -10.40 -27.57 -0.69
C HIS A 252 -8.95 -27.83 -0.22
N PRO A 253 -8.69 -28.70 0.78
CA PRO A 253 -7.35 -28.89 1.35
C PRO A 253 -6.27 -29.26 0.32
N ALA A 254 -6.64 -30.01 -0.72
CA ALA A 254 -5.72 -30.39 -1.80
C ALA A 254 -5.23 -29.21 -2.66
N LYS A 255 -5.88 -28.04 -2.62
CA LYS A 255 -5.47 -26.85 -3.38
C LYS A 255 -4.42 -25.99 -2.65
N VAL A 256 -4.35 -26.09 -1.32
CA VAL A 256 -3.48 -25.25 -0.48
C VAL A 256 -1.99 -25.50 -0.78
N ARG A 257 -1.53 -26.76 -0.73
CA ARG A 257 -0.10 -27.09 -0.96
C ARG A 257 0.40 -26.70 -2.36
N PRO A 258 -0.33 -26.99 -3.47
CA PRO A 258 0.07 -26.54 -4.79
C PRO A 258 0.16 -25.02 -4.92
N ALA A 259 -0.79 -24.28 -4.32
CA ALA A 259 -0.75 -22.81 -4.33
C ALA A 259 0.51 -22.31 -3.62
N ILE A 260 0.76 -22.74 -2.38
CA ILE A 260 1.95 -22.35 -1.61
C ILE A 260 3.23 -22.66 -2.40
N SER A 261 3.30 -23.83 -3.03
CA SER A 261 4.45 -24.24 -3.83
C SER A 261 4.71 -23.30 -5.02
N ARG A 262 3.65 -22.77 -5.65
CA ARG A 262 3.78 -21.77 -6.73
C ARG A 262 4.29 -20.43 -6.20
N ALA A 263 3.72 -19.90 -5.13
CA ALA A 263 4.18 -18.65 -4.51
C ALA A 263 5.66 -18.74 -4.10
N VAL A 264 6.05 -19.83 -3.44
CA VAL A 264 7.46 -20.15 -3.11
C VAL A 264 8.34 -20.11 -4.36
N GLN A 265 7.88 -20.73 -5.46
CA GLN A 265 8.67 -20.78 -6.70
C GLN A 265 8.78 -19.41 -7.36
N MET A 266 7.72 -18.60 -7.33
CA MET A 266 7.71 -17.23 -7.88
C MET A 266 8.65 -16.32 -7.09
N ALA A 267 8.57 -16.37 -5.76
CA ALA A 267 9.51 -15.68 -4.88
C ALA A 267 10.95 -16.13 -5.10
N LYS A 268 11.22 -17.44 -5.18
CA LYS A 268 12.55 -17.96 -5.50
C LYS A 268 13.04 -17.45 -6.85
N ASN A 269 12.21 -17.51 -7.89
CA ASN A 269 12.57 -17.02 -9.20
C ASN A 269 12.92 -15.52 -9.13
N ARG A 270 12.14 -14.70 -8.42
CA ARG A 270 12.41 -13.27 -8.27
C ARG A 270 13.64 -12.95 -7.41
N LEU A 271 13.99 -13.80 -6.44
CA LEU A 271 15.22 -13.65 -5.68
C LEU A 271 16.47 -14.07 -6.49
N GLU A 272 16.31 -15.01 -7.44
CA GLU A 272 17.39 -15.46 -8.32
C GLU A 272 17.58 -14.58 -9.55
N THR A 273 16.47 -14.02 -10.04
CA THR A 273 16.40 -13.28 -11.29
C THR A 273 16.00 -11.84 -11.02
N ARG A 274 16.28 -10.95 -11.97
CA ARG A 274 15.87 -9.54 -11.90
C ARG A 274 14.33 -9.42 -12.01
N PRO A 275 13.73 -8.29 -11.60
CA PRO A 275 12.33 -8.00 -11.86
C PRO A 275 11.97 -8.32 -13.32
N ARG A 276 10.81 -8.94 -13.51
CA ARG A 276 10.28 -9.18 -14.85
C ARG A 276 9.84 -7.83 -15.44
N ARG A 277 10.72 -7.23 -16.26
CA ARG A 277 10.44 -6.01 -17.01
C ARG A 277 9.63 -6.32 -18.27
N ARG A 278 8.30 -6.47 -18.17
CA ARG A 278 7.45 -6.94 -19.28
C ARG A 278 7.53 -6.03 -20.50
N TYR A 279 7.72 -4.74 -20.27
CA TYR A 279 7.73 -3.74 -21.33
C TYR A 279 9.09 -3.06 -21.55
N MET A 280 10.19 -3.63 -21.04
CA MET A 280 11.55 -3.06 -21.14
C MET A 280 11.95 -2.62 -22.56
N ASN A 281 11.52 -3.38 -23.57
CA ASN A 281 11.87 -3.18 -24.97
C ASN A 281 10.79 -2.45 -25.77
N GLN A 282 9.73 -1.97 -25.13
CA GLN A 282 8.68 -1.23 -25.81
C GLN A 282 9.07 0.25 -25.95
N ASN A 283 8.69 0.85 -27.08
CA ASN A 283 8.83 2.30 -27.27
C ASN A 283 7.72 3.05 -26.52
N LEU A 284 7.89 4.37 -26.33
CA LEU A 284 6.93 5.18 -25.56
C LEU A 284 5.53 5.17 -26.18
N LYS A 285 5.45 5.14 -27.51
CA LYS A 285 4.17 5.01 -28.23
C LYS A 285 3.42 3.74 -27.80
N ASN A 286 4.07 2.58 -27.81
CA ASN A 286 3.43 1.32 -27.42
C ASN A 286 3.06 1.31 -25.94
N LEU A 287 3.87 1.91 -25.07
CA LEU A 287 3.56 2.03 -23.64
C LEU A 287 2.27 2.83 -23.41
N VAL A 288 2.13 4.03 -24.01
CA VAL A 288 0.92 4.84 -23.80
C VAL A 288 -0.33 4.20 -24.38
N HIS A 289 -0.24 3.52 -25.53
CA HIS A 289 -1.38 2.77 -26.09
C HIS A 289 -1.75 1.57 -25.22
N THR A 290 -0.75 0.89 -24.62
CA THR A 290 -0.98 -0.20 -23.67
C THR A 290 -1.70 0.31 -22.43
N ILE A 291 -1.26 1.44 -21.86
CA ILE A 291 -1.91 2.08 -20.70
C ILE A 291 -3.34 2.50 -21.05
N SER A 292 -3.55 3.11 -22.21
CA SER A 292 -4.87 3.53 -22.70
C SER A 292 -5.82 2.35 -22.81
N LYS A 293 -5.38 1.27 -23.48
CA LYS A 293 -6.14 0.04 -23.62
C LYS A 293 -6.46 -0.59 -22.26
N ASN A 294 -5.47 -0.73 -21.40
CA ASN A 294 -5.64 -1.34 -20.08
C ASN A 294 -6.60 -0.54 -19.20
N THR A 295 -6.54 0.79 -19.26
CA THR A 295 -7.48 1.66 -18.54
C THR A 295 -8.90 1.47 -19.07
N PHE A 296 -9.08 1.46 -20.39
CA PHE A 296 -10.39 1.20 -21.00
C PHE A 296 -10.96 -0.18 -20.61
N GLU A 297 -10.12 -1.22 -20.58
CA GLU A 297 -10.56 -2.59 -20.33
C GLU A 297 -10.73 -2.93 -18.84
N ASN A 298 -9.92 -2.36 -17.95
CA ASN A 298 -9.80 -2.83 -16.56
C ASN A 298 -10.29 -1.81 -15.50
N CYS A 299 -10.49 -0.53 -15.85
CA CYS A 299 -10.89 0.48 -14.87
C CYS A 299 -12.34 0.25 -14.40
N PRO A 300 -12.57 0.09 -13.08
CA PRO A 300 -13.90 -0.15 -12.53
C PRO A 300 -14.67 1.17 -12.34
N TYR A 301 -15.05 1.83 -13.44
CA TYR A 301 -15.72 3.13 -13.37
C TYR A 301 -16.95 3.13 -12.46
N ASP A 302 -17.77 2.09 -12.51
CA ASP A 302 -18.99 2.00 -11.68
C ASP A 302 -18.66 1.97 -10.18
N ASP A 303 -17.62 1.24 -9.77
CA ASP A 303 -17.21 1.15 -8.35
C ASP A 303 -16.58 2.47 -7.86
N LEU A 304 -15.87 3.18 -8.74
CA LEU A 304 -15.28 4.50 -8.46
C LEU A 304 -16.34 5.62 -8.43
N ASP A 305 -17.34 5.56 -9.30
CA ASP A 305 -18.40 6.56 -9.42
C ASP A 305 -19.36 6.54 -8.22
N VAL A 306 -19.42 5.46 -7.42
CA VAL A 306 -20.27 5.39 -6.19
C VAL A 306 -19.97 6.54 -5.22
N TYR A 307 -18.74 7.06 -5.22
CA TYR A 307 -18.32 8.13 -4.33
C TYR A 307 -18.62 9.52 -4.90
N ARG A 308 -18.82 9.65 -6.21
CA ARG A 308 -19.00 10.92 -6.89
C ARG A 308 -20.46 11.42 -6.79
N PRO A 309 -20.69 12.74 -6.80
CA PRO A 309 -22.03 13.30 -7.00
C PRO A 309 -22.65 12.74 -8.29
N SER A 310 -23.94 12.40 -8.24
CA SER A 310 -24.64 11.76 -9.37
C SER A 310 -24.71 12.65 -10.62
N ASP A 311 -24.56 13.96 -10.45
CA ASP A 311 -24.51 14.97 -11.51
C ASP A 311 -23.10 15.22 -12.07
N GLN A 312 -22.06 14.61 -11.49
CA GLN A 312 -20.66 14.74 -11.91
C GLN A 312 -19.98 13.37 -12.11
N PRO A 313 -20.49 12.51 -13.00
CA PRO A 313 -19.87 11.21 -13.27
C PRO A 313 -18.48 11.40 -13.88
N ARG A 314 -17.58 10.44 -13.64
CA ARG A 314 -16.28 10.43 -14.31
C ARG A 314 -16.46 10.27 -15.83
N PRO A 315 -15.69 11.01 -16.65
CA PRO A 315 -15.60 10.76 -18.08
C PRO A 315 -15.10 9.33 -18.34
N ARG A 316 -15.89 8.54 -19.06
CA ARG A 316 -15.51 7.19 -19.49
C ARG A 316 -14.84 7.27 -20.85
N LEU A 317 -13.82 6.45 -21.03
CA LEU A 317 -13.12 6.35 -22.30
C LEU A 317 -14.05 5.74 -23.35
N GLU A 318 -14.14 6.36 -24.52
CA GLU A 318 -15.01 5.89 -25.60
C GLU A 318 -14.43 4.68 -26.33
N ASN A 319 -13.11 4.51 -26.31
CA ASN A 319 -12.39 3.44 -26.99
C ASN A 319 -11.01 3.21 -26.37
N THR A 320 -10.27 2.23 -26.88
CA THR A 320 -8.94 1.82 -26.38
C THR A 320 -7.87 2.89 -26.48
N ASP A 321 -8.03 3.91 -27.32
CA ASP A 321 -7.11 5.05 -27.47
C ASP A 321 -7.65 6.33 -26.79
N GLY A 322 -8.77 6.22 -26.04
CA GLY A 322 -9.47 7.37 -25.47
C GLY A 322 -8.66 8.20 -24.45
N LEU A 323 -7.57 7.67 -23.90
CA LEU A 323 -6.67 8.46 -23.03
C LEU A 323 -5.75 9.39 -23.81
N LEU A 324 -5.50 9.08 -25.09
CA LEU A 324 -4.50 9.74 -25.89
C LEU A 324 -5.04 11.05 -26.48
N ARG A 325 -4.22 12.09 -26.42
CA ARG A 325 -4.48 13.39 -27.06
C ARG A 325 -3.54 13.54 -28.27
N PRO A 326 -3.84 14.44 -29.23
CA PRO A 326 -2.87 14.77 -30.27
C PRO A 326 -1.53 15.18 -29.65
N GLY A 327 -0.44 14.59 -30.14
CA GLY A 327 0.90 14.89 -29.67
C GLY A 327 1.30 16.35 -29.94
N CYS A 328 2.15 16.90 -29.08
CA CYS A 328 2.73 18.22 -29.20
C CYS A 328 3.64 18.30 -30.44
N SER A 329 3.58 19.42 -31.15
CA SER A 329 4.57 19.74 -32.19
C SER A 329 5.92 20.10 -31.56
N SER A 330 6.99 20.08 -32.37
CA SER A 330 8.30 20.58 -31.93
C SER A 330 8.26 22.05 -31.48
N THR A 331 7.34 22.84 -32.05
CA THR A 331 7.14 24.24 -31.68
C THR A 331 6.48 24.37 -30.31
N ASP A 332 5.51 23.51 -30.00
CA ASP A 332 4.84 23.50 -28.69
C ASP A 332 5.82 23.08 -27.59
N ILE A 333 6.66 22.07 -27.85
CA ILE A 333 7.71 21.63 -26.91
C ILE A 333 8.74 22.74 -26.68
N ALA A 334 9.21 23.39 -27.75
CA ALA A 334 10.15 24.50 -27.62
C ALA A 334 9.54 25.71 -26.88
N ALA A 335 8.24 25.96 -27.04
CA ALA A 335 7.52 26.97 -26.28
C ALA A 335 7.44 26.62 -24.79
N LEU A 336 7.23 25.33 -24.46
CA LEU A 336 7.24 24.84 -23.08
C LEU A 336 8.63 25.00 -22.44
N GLU A 337 9.70 24.53 -23.11
CA GLU A 337 11.09 24.70 -22.63
C GLU A 337 11.42 26.17 -22.40
N LYS A 338 11.02 27.05 -23.32
CA LYS A 338 11.20 28.50 -23.18
C LYS A 338 10.44 29.07 -21.99
N ARG A 339 9.23 28.57 -21.71
CA ARG A 339 8.40 29.01 -20.57
C ARG A 339 8.95 28.54 -19.24
N LEU A 340 9.53 27.34 -19.19
CA LEU A 340 10.14 26.77 -18.00
C LEU A 340 11.60 27.22 -17.80
N GLU A 341 12.20 27.85 -18.81
CA GLU A 341 13.59 28.31 -18.85
C GLU A 341 14.62 27.18 -18.65
N ILE A 342 14.26 25.95 -19.02
CA ILE A 342 15.14 24.78 -18.95
C ILE A 342 14.96 23.89 -20.20
N PRO A 343 16.00 23.12 -20.60
CA PRO A 343 15.81 22.00 -21.50
C PRO A 343 15.01 20.88 -20.79
N LEU A 344 14.02 20.30 -21.47
CA LEU A 344 13.29 19.16 -20.95
C LEU A 344 14.03 17.84 -21.25
N PRO A 345 13.90 16.82 -20.38
CA PRO A 345 14.42 15.48 -20.65
C PRO A 345 13.95 14.92 -22.00
N ASP A 346 14.83 14.25 -22.72
CA ASP A 346 14.56 13.74 -24.06
C ASP A 346 13.40 12.74 -24.11
N ASP A 347 13.26 11.89 -23.10
CA ASP A 347 12.16 10.91 -23.03
C ASP A 347 10.82 11.59 -22.72
N TYR A 348 10.80 12.70 -21.99
CA TYR A 348 9.59 13.49 -21.79
C TYR A 348 9.17 14.21 -23.08
N LYS A 349 10.13 14.73 -23.86
CA LYS A 349 9.85 15.30 -25.20
C LYS A 349 9.34 14.24 -26.18
N GLU A 350 9.90 13.02 -26.15
CA GLU A 350 9.39 11.87 -26.92
C GLU A 350 7.94 11.54 -26.48
N PHE A 351 7.65 11.55 -25.18
CA PHE A 351 6.29 11.36 -24.68
C PHE A 351 5.33 12.44 -25.17
N LEU A 352 5.67 13.73 -25.03
CA LEU A 352 4.80 14.84 -25.44
C LEU A 352 4.51 14.82 -26.94
N SER A 353 5.49 14.43 -27.75
CA SER A 353 5.30 14.29 -29.21
C SER A 353 4.43 13.09 -29.61
N VAL A 354 4.27 12.10 -28.72
CA VAL A 354 3.29 11.01 -28.90
C VAL A 354 1.89 11.44 -28.43
N THR A 355 1.77 12.09 -27.27
CA THR A 355 0.49 12.53 -26.69
C THR A 355 0.70 13.76 -25.80
N ASN A 356 -0.19 14.75 -25.88
CA ASN A 356 -0.13 15.95 -25.04
C ASN A 356 -0.73 15.69 -23.64
N GLY A 357 0.00 14.94 -22.81
CA GLY A 357 -0.50 14.45 -21.53
C GLY A 357 -1.47 13.26 -21.69
N LEU A 358 -2.11 12.87 -20.59
CA LEU A 358 -3.10 11.79 -20.52
C LEU A 358 -4.27 12.21 -19.59
N GLU A 359 -5.46 11.66 -19.82
CA GLU A 359 -6.54 11.72 -18.82
C GLU A 359 -6.26 10.75 -17.63
N ALA A 360 -7.21 10.59 -16.71
CA ALA A 360 -7.09 9.72 -15.54
C ALA A 360 -6.69 8.28 -15.91
N ILE A 361 -5.51 7.85 -15.45
CA ILE A 361 -4.96 6.53 -15.72
C ILE A 361 -5.38 5.56 -14.63
N TRP A 362 -5.88 4.39 -15.02
CA TRP A 362 -6.06 3.29 -14.08
C TRP A 362 -4.70 2.71 -13.68
N ASN A 363 -4.32 2.87 -12.41
CA ASN A 363 -3.04 2.39 -11.90
C ASN A 363 -3.14 1.05 -11.16
N GLY A 364 -4.25 0.32 -11.34
CA GLY A 364 -4.52 -0.94 -10.65
C GLY A 364 -5.26 -0.81 -9.31
N GLN A 365 -5.35 0.41 -8.77
CA GLN A 365 -6.14 0.69 -7.57
C GLN A 365 -7.07 1.88 -7.73
N ASN A 366 -6.59 2.96 -8.35
CA ASN A 366 -7.30 4.22 -8.52
C ASN A 366 -7.16 4.72 -9.97
N ALA A 367 -8.04 5.63 -10.38
CA ALA A 367 -7.89 6.36 -11.65
C ALA A 367 -7.34 7.77 -11.36
N LEU A 368 -6.11 8.03 -11.81
CA LEU A 368 -5.31 9.18 -11.34
C LEU A 368 -4.74 10.02 -12.49
N HIS A 369 -4.72 11.34 -12.30
CA HIS A 369 -4.17 12.29 -13.25
C HIS A 369 -2.68 12.55 -12.98
N TYR A 370 -1.81 11.81 -13.66
CA TYR A 370 -0.36 11.97 -13.49
C TYR A 370 0.30 12.96 -14.45
N LEU A 371 -0.24 13.09 -15.68
CA LEU A 371 0.42 13.74 -16.80
C LEU A 371 -0.52 14.74 -17.47
N ALA A 372 -0.43 16.00 -17.07
CA ALA A 372 -1.21 17.09 -17.63
C ALA A 372 -0.75 17.47 -19.04
N LYS A 373 -1.51 18.36 -19.67
CA LYS A 373 -1.12 18.93 -20.97
C LYS A 373 0.11 19.82 -20.77
N ALA A 374 0.91 19.96 -21.83
CA ALA A 374 2.08 20.83 -21.86
C ALA A 374 1.77 22.29 -21.47
N GLU A 375 0.56 22.78 -21.73
CA GLU A 375 0.11 24.13 -21.34
C GLU A 375 -0.06 24.29 -19.82
N ASP A 376 -0.38 23.21 -19.11
CA ASP A 376 -0.65 23.21 -17.66
C ASP A 376 0.59 22.88 -16.82
N VAL A 377 1.68 22.40 -17.44
CA VAL A 377 2.93 22.09 -16.75
C VAL A 377 3.59 23.38 -16.26
N SER A 378 3.93 23.49 -14.98
CA SER A 378 4.54 24.71 -14.42
C SER A 378 5.53 24.41 -13.29
N TRP A 379 6.33 25.42 -12.94
CA TRP A 379 7.09 25.44 -11.70
C TRP A 379 6.14 25.51 -10.50
N HIS A 380 6.44 24.74 -9.46
CA HIS A 380 5.76 24.79 -8.17
C HIS A 380 6.78 24.78 -7.04
N ASP A 381 6.50 25.61 -6.05
CA ASP A 381 7.14 25.56 -4.74
C ASP A 381 6.31 24.61 -3.88
N LEU A 382 6.96 23.56 -3.37
CA LEU A 382 6.32 22.51 -2.58
C LEU A 382 6.49 22.80 -1.09
N ASP A 383 5.97 23.94 -0.64
CA ASP A 383 6.08 24.41 0.76
C ASP A 383 5.54 23.39 1.78
N PHE A 384 4.57 22.57 1.37
CA PHE A 384 4.01 21.49 2.20
C PHE A 384 4.96 20.29 2.35
N LEU A 385 6.11 20.29 1.67
CA LEU A 385 7.17 19.29 1.79
C LEU A 385 8.48 19.89 2.32
N GLU A 386 8.50 21.17 2.69
CA GLU A 386 9.67 21.81 3.28
C GLU A 386 10.11 21.06 4.55
N GLY A 387 11.41 20.81 4.68
CA GLY A 387 11.95 20.06 5.82
C GLY A 387 11.90 18.54 5.67
N ASN A 388 11.35 17.99 4.59
CA ASN A 388 11.40 16.55 4.31
C ASN A 388 12.67 16.16 3.56
N GLU A 389 13.18 14.96 3.87
CA GLU A 389 14.19 14.30 3.04
C GLU A 389 13.61 13.98 1.65
N ILE A 390 14.40 14.18 0.60
CA ILE A 390 14.03 13.83 -0.78
C ILE A 390 14.91 12.65 -1.21
N PRO A 391 14.44 11.40 -1.06
CA PRO A 391 15.28 10.26 -1.35
C PRO A 391 15.47 10.08 -2.86
N LEU A 392 16.68 9.72 -3.27
CA LEU A 392 16.91 9.20 -4.62
C LEU A 392 16.72 7.68 -4.70
N LEU A 393 16.44 7.02 -3.59
CA LEU A 393 15.96 5.63 -3.57
C LEU A 393 14.53 5.62 -3.01
N ARG A 394 13.96 4.46 -2.72
CA ARG A 394 12.67 4.42 -2.02
C ARG A 394 12.87 4.86 -0.57
N ASP A 395 11.90 5.58 -0.01
CA ASP A 395 11.96 6.12 1.37
C ASP A 395 12.26 5.05 2.45
N ASP A 396 11.91 3.79 2.20
CA ASP A 396 12.11 2.67 3.11
C ASP A 396 13.34 1.80 2.78
N GLU A 397 14.23 2.29 1.92
CA GLU A 397 15.45 1.61 1.47
C GLU A 397 16.74 2.42 1.72
N PRO A 398 17.86 1.78 2.13
CA PRO A 398 18.00 0.36 2.52
C PRO A 398 17.17 0.01 3.75
N GLN A 399 16.86 -1.26 3.99
CA GLN A 399 15.95 -1.61 5.09
C GLN A 399 16.60 -1.34 6.46
N SER A 400 15.81 -0.83 7.42
CA SER A 400 16.32 -0.35 8.72
C SER A 400 17.12 -1.36 9.54
N HIS A 401 16.76 -2.65 9.49
CA HIS A 401 17.50 -3.71 10.19
C HIS A 401 18.85 -4.06 9.55
N ALA A 402 19.11 -3.65 8.30
CA ALA A 402 20.40 -3.86 7.65
C ALA A 402 21.50 -2.93 8.19
N GLY A 403 21.14 -1.94 9.02
CA GLY A 403 22.10 -0.96 9.55
C GLY A 403 22.75 -0.11 8.44
N ASN A 404 22.09 0.01 7.29
CA ASN A 404 22.62 0.64 6.09
C ASN A 404 21.78 1.86 5.63
N MET A 405 20.87 2.33 6.47
CA MET A 405 20.02 3.50 6.19
C MET A 405 20.83 4.71 5.72
N LEU A 406 20.22 5.47 4.80
CA LEU A 406 20.69 6.76 4.31
C LEU A 406 19.84 7.86 4.95
N SER A 407 20.46 8.98 5.31
CA SER A 407 19.76 10.19 5.78
C SER A 407 19.98 11.28 4.75
N TRP A 408 19.02 11.43 3.84
CA TRP A 408 19.19 12.29 2.68
C TRP A 408 19.25 13.76 3.10
N PRO A 409 19.99 14.61 2.37
CA PRO A 409 19.97 16.04 2.63
C PRO A 409 18.56 16.60 2.51
N THR A 410 18.15 17.40 3.50
CA THR A 410 16.90 18.16 3.47
C THR A 410 17.14 19.49 2.76
N PRO A 411 16.48 19.77 1.64
CA PRO A 411 16.63 21.05 0.96
C PRO A 411 15.95 22.17 1.77
N GLU A 412 16.53 23.38 1.73
CA GLU A 412 15.94 24.57 2.37
C GLU A 412 14.61 24.96 1.72
N THR A 413 14.52 24.83 0.39
CA THR A 413 13.31 25.02 -0.40
C THR A 413 13.18 23.90 -1.41
N LEU A 414 11.96 23.44 -1.68
CA LEU A 414 11.70 22.40 -2.66
C LEU A 414 10.92 22.96 -3.85
N ARG A 415 11.64 23.38 -4.88
CA ARG A 415 11.07 23.87 -6.13
C ARG A 415 11.26 22.86 -7.25
N CYS A 416 10.19 22.54 -7.97
CA CYS A 416 10.23 21.54 -9.04
C CYS A 416 9.23 21.88 -10.15
N ILE A 417 9.28 21.13 -11.26
CA ILE A 417 8.28 21.23 -12.32
C ILE A 417 7.21 20.17 -12.07
N CYS A 418 5.95 20.58 -11.92
CA CYS A 418 4.83 19.66 -11.78
C CYS A 418 4.33 19.24 -13.16
N LEU A 419 4.47 17.94 -13.48
CA LEU A 419 3.99 17.36 -14.72
C LEU A 419 2.50 17.00 -14.66
N SER A 420 1.91 16.96 -13.46
CA SER A 420 0.49 16.69 -13.24
C SER A 420 -0.41 17.93 -13.30
N GLY A 421 0.17 19.11 -13.59
CA GLY A 421 -0.56 20.37 -13.68
C GLY A 421 -0.63 21.12 -12.35
N ASP A 422 -1.55 22.07 -12.25
CA ASP A 422 -1.69 22.91 -11.06
C ASP A 422 -2.17 22.09 -9.84
N LEU A 423 -1.38 22.16 -8.76
CA LEU A 423 -1.63 21.50 -7.47
C LEU A 423 -2.99 21.84 -6.87
N ASN A 424 -3.54 23.01 -7.19
CA ASN A 424 -4.83 23.48 -6.69
C ASN A 424 -6.03 22.97 -7.51
N GLN A 425 -5.79 22.29 -8.64
CA GLN A 425 -6.88 21.72 -9.43
C GLN A 425 -7.62 20.65 -8.61
N HIS A 426 -8.95 20.77 -8.59
CA HIS A 426 -9.85 19.89 -7.83
C HIS A 426 -9.76 18.40 -8.22
N GLU A 427 -9.22 18.06 -9.39
CA GLU A 427 -9.08 16.66 -9.85
C GLU A 427 -7.67 16.05 -9.67
N ALA A 428 -6.64 16.87 -9.37
CA ALA A 428 -5.25 16.42 -9.29
C ALA A 428 -4.93 15.62 -8.01
N SER A 429 -5.22 14.32 -8.00
CA SER A 429 -5.08 13.45 -6.82
C SER A 429 -3.71 12.75 -6.67
N ALA A 430 -2.90 12.76 -7.72
CA ALA A 430 -1.52 12.29 -7.70
C ALA A 430 -0.63 13.32 -8.38
N HIS A 431 0.61 13.42 -7.93
CA HIS A 431 1.54 14.44 -8.39
C HIS A 431 2.84 13.81 -8.85
N LEU A 432 3.26 14.20 -10.04
CA LEU A 432 4.48 13.77 -10.68
C LEU A 432 5.37 14.99 -10.89
N PHE A 433 6.49 15.01 -10.19
CA PHE A 433 7.42 16.13 -10.15
C PHE A 433 8.69 15.80 -10.90
N LEU A 434 9.18 16.73 -11.70
CA LEU A 434 10.53 16.71 -12.25
C LEU A 434 11.41 17.56 -11.34
N VAL A 435 12.26 16.90 -10.55
CA VAL A 435 13.13 17.52 -9.56
C VAL A 435 14.50 17.79 -10.18
N GLY A 436 15.01 19.00 -9.99
CA GLY A 436 16.17 19.53 -10.68
C GLY A 436 17.54 19.28 -10.01
N PRO A 437 18.62 19.73 -10.66
CA PRO A 437 19.99 19.52 -10.20
C PRO A 437 20.30 20.12 -8.83
N ASP A 438 19.60 21.18 -8.44
CA ASP A 438 19.71 21.86 -7.15
C ASP A 438 19.40 20.92 -5.97
N ILE A 439 18.53 19.93 -6.17
CA ILE A 439 18.17 18.92 -5.17
C ILE A 439 18.91 17.59 -5.45
N VAL A 440 18.98 17.19 -6.73
CA VAL A 440 19.55 15.89 -7.12
C VAL A 440 21.05 15.84 -6.85
N GLN A 441 21.80 16.92 -7.12
CA GLN A 441 23.25 16.90 -7.01
C GLN A 441 23.73 16.74 -5.54
N PRO A 442 23.22 17.51 -4.55
CA PRO A 442 23.55 17.29 -3.14
C PRO A 442 23.21 15.88 -2.64
N ALA A 443 22.06 15.34 -3.06
CA ALA A 443 21.65 13.98 -2.69
C ALA A 443 22.58 12.92 -3.27
N LYS A 444 23.04 13.06 -4.53
CA LYS A 444 24.06 12.18 -5.11
C LYS A 444 25.39 12.29 -4.39
N GLU A 445 25.85 13.49 -4.07
CA GLU A 445 27.12 13.71 -3.35
C GLU A 445 27.09 13.04 -1.98
N TYR A 446 25.97 13.16 -1.26
CA TYR A 446 25.75 12.46 0.00
C TYR A 446 25.75 10.93 -0.17
N PHE A 447 25.08 10.41 -1.20
CA PHE A 447 25.08 8.97 -1.48
C PHE A 447 26.51 8.46 -1.70
N PHE A 448 27.29 9.10 -2.58
CA PHE A 448 28.62 8.62 -2.93
C PHE A 448 29.64 8.78 -1.80
N SER A 449 29.54 9.83 -0.98
CA SER A 449 30.38 9.97 0.21
C SER A 449 30.08 8.84 1.21
N THR A 450 28.81 8.62 1.51
CA THR A 450 28.35 7.55 2.39
C THR A 450 28.76 6.17 1.85
N TYR A 451 28.62 5.95 0.55
CA TYR A 451 29.00 4.70 -0.12
C TYR A 451 30.49 4.38 0.08
N GLN A 452 31.37 5.38 0.04
CA GLN A 452 32.81 5.18 0.28
C GLN A 452 33.13 4.81 1.73
N GLU A 453 32.29 5.18 2.70
CA GLU A 453 32.48 4.81 4.10
C GLU A 453 31.92 3.41 4.42
N ARG A 454 31.01 2.91 3.59
CA ARG A 454 30.38 1.59 3.78
C ARG A 454 31.35 0.43 3.59
N ASN A 455 31.10 -0.65 4.34
CA ASN A 455 31.80 -1.93 4.15
C ASN A 455 31.34 -2.63 2.86
N GLU A 456 32.03 -3.71 2.48
CA GLU A 456 31.76 -4.41 1.22
C GLU A 456 30.32 -4.95 1.11
N SER A 457 29.76 -5.47 2.20
CA SER A 457 28.39 -6.00 2.22
C SER A 457 27.37 -4.88 2.03
N GLN A 458 27.56 -3.77 2.73
CA GLN A 458 26.70 -2.59 2.64
C GLN A 458 26.78 -1.93 1.26
N ARG A 459 27.97 -1.87 0.64
CA ARG A 459 28.12 -1.39 -0.74
C ARG A 459 27.40 -2.27 -1.74
N ARG A 460 27.50 -3.60 -1.61
CA ARG A 460 26.78 -4.54 -2.49
C ARG A 460 25.25 -4.38 -2.40
N GLU A 461 24.73 -4.06 -1.22
CA GLU A 461 23.31 -3.73 -1.04
C GLU A 461 22.96 -2.43 -1.78
N LEU A 462 23.73 -1.35 -1.57
CA LEU A 462 23.52 -0.07 -2.25
C LEU A 462 23.64 -0.20 -3.78
N ASP A 463 24.61 -0.98 -4.26
CA ASP A 463 24.77 -1.30 -5.69
C ASP A 463 23.51 -1.97 -6.24
N SER A 464 22.94 -2.91 -5.48
CA SER A 464 21.73 -3.63 -5.88
C SER A 464 20.52 -2.69 -5.94
N LEU A 465 20.34 -1.83 -4.93
CA LEU A 465 19.24 -0.86 -4.90
C LEU A 465 19.34 0.14 -6.05
N VAL A 466 20.53 0.72 -6.30
CA VAL A 466 20.74 1.61 -7.44
C VAL A 466 20.50 0.89 -8.77
N GLN A 467 20.94 -0.36 -8.88
CA GLN A 467 20.73 -1.19 -10.05
C GLN A 467 19.25 -1.53 -10.28
N GLU A 468 18.45 -1.71 -9.22
CA GLU A 468 17.00 -1.95 -9.29
C GLU A 468 16.24 -0.68 -9.69
N THR A 469 16.56 0.48 -9.09
CA THR A 469 15.88 1.76 -9.34
C THR A 469 16.29 2.41 -10.68
N TYR A 470 17.60 2.48 -10.96
CA TYR A 470 18.14 3.25 -12.10
C TYR A 470 18.72 2.38 -13.21
N GLY A 471 18.86 1.06 -12.97
CA GLY A 471 19.40 0.13 -13.95
C GLY A 471 20.93 0.08 -14.04
N SER A 472 21.66 1.02 -13.42
CA SER A 472 23.12 0.91 -13.17
C SER A 472 23.63 2.09 -12.34
N MET A 473 24.79 1.90 -11.68
CA MET A 473 25.49 2.98 -10.98
C MET A 473 25.92 4.13 -11.90
N GLY A 474 26.32 3.83 -13.15
CA GLY A 474 26.68 4.86 -14.13
C GLY A 474 25.50 5.77 -14.47
N VAL A 475 24.32 5.17 -14.72
CA VAL A 475 23.09 5.94 -14.95
C VAL A 475 22.72 6.80 -13.74
N PHE A 476 22.89 6.28 -12.52
CA PHE A 476 22.63 7.04 -11.31
C PHE A 476 23.62 8.21 -11.12
N GLN A 477 24.90 7.99 -11.44
CA GLN A 477 25.91 9.04 -11.41
C GLN A 477 25.59 10.19 -12.38
N ASP A 478 25.15 9.83 -13.59
CA ASP A 478 24.80 10.77 -14.66
C ASP A 478 23.39 11.39 -14.50
N LEU A 479 22.66 11.06 -13.43
CA LEU A 479 21.30 11.55 -13.19
C LEU A 479 21.30 13.07 -12.93
N GLU A 480 20.77 13.85 -13.86
CA GLU A 480 20.63 15.30 -13.70
C GLU A 480 19.27 15.69 -13.10
N TYR A 481 18.22 14.97 -13.52
CA TYR A 481 16.85 15.14 -13.05
C TYR A 481 16.31 13.81 -12.55
N VAL A 482 15.47 13.84 -11.51
CA VAL A 482 14.71 12.67 -11.07
C VAL A 482 13.22 12.95 -11.23
N LEU A 483 12.49 11.93 -11.66
CA LEU A 483 11.04 11.97 -11.69
C LEU A 483 10.52 11.40 -10.37
N MET A 484 9.70 12.16 -9.66
CA MET A 484 9.21 11.82 -8.33
C MET A 484 7.69 11.79 -8.31
N CYS A 485 7.11 10.63 -8.01
CA CYS A 485 5.68 10.50 -7.78
C CYS A 485 5.38 10.65 -6.30
N TRP A 486 4.34 11.42 -5.99
CA TRP A 486 3.82 11.64 -4.65
C TRP A 486 2.29 11.64 -4.67
N THR A 487 1.67 11.14 -3.60
CA THR A 487 0.23 11.23 -3.39
C THR A 487 -0.06 11.66 -1.96
N ALA A 488 -1.14 12.43 -1.79
CA ALA A 488 -1.53 13.00 -0.50
C ALA A 488 -1.86 11.95 0.58
N TRP A 489 -2.12 10.70 0.20
CA TRP A 489 -2.48 9.64 1.13
C TRP A 489 -1.40 8.62 1.38
N ASP A 490 -0.44 8.44 0.47
CA ASP A 490 0.67 7.51 0.70
C ASP A 490 1.81 8.17 1.47
N LEU A 491 1.95 9.50 1.34
CA LEU A 491 3.00 10.30 2.00
C LEU A 491 4.42 9.79 1.74
N ARG A 492 4.62 9.04 0.65
CA ARG A 492 5.88 8.43 0.25
C ARG A 492 6.29 8.95 -1.12
N PHE A 493 7.59 9.06 -1.33
CA PHE A 493 8.18 9.37 -2.62
C PHE A 493 8.56 8.10 -3.37
N TYR A 494 8.17 8.05 -4.64
CA TYR A 494 8.62 7.04 -5.57
C TYR A 494 9.47 7.71 -6.64
N SER A 495 10.76 7.39 -6.65
CA SER A 495 11.72 7.91 -7.62
C SER A 495 11.76 7.02 -8.86
N PHE A 496 11.82 7.66 -10.02
CA PHE A 496 11.96 7.01 -11.32
C PHE A 496 13.10 7.67 -12.08
N LYS A 497 13.82 6.86 -12.88
CA LYS A 497 14.86 7.35 -13.78
C LYS A 497 14.36 8.41 -14.76
N GLY A 498 13.10 8.30 -15.19
CA GLY A 498 12.50 9.16 -16.20
C GLY A 498 11.09 8.71 -16.58
N ILE A 499 10.49 9.40 -17.54
CA ILE A 499 9.10 9.19 -17.98
C ILE A 499 8.90 7.79 -18.56
N ARG A 500 9.89 7.27 -19.29
CA ARG A 500 9.81 5.91 -19.83
C ARG A 500 9.70 4.86 -18.73
N ASP A 501 10.50 5.00 -17.67
CA ASP A 501 10.50 4.04 -16.58
C ASP A 501 9.20 4.10 -15.77
N PHE A 502 8.69 5.31 -15.52
CA PHE A 502 7.36 5.54 -14.94
C PHE A 502 6.26 4.88 -15.78
N LEU A 503 6.21 5.13 -17.09
CA LEU A 503 5.18 4.57 -17.97
C LEU A 503 5.25 3.04 -18.09
N GLU A 504 6.45 2.45 -18.04
CA GLU A 504 6.57 0.99 -17.97
C GLU A 504 5.90 0.42 -16.72
N GLN A 505 6.15 1.03 -15.55
CA GLN A 505 5.54 0.57 -14.30
C GLN A 505 4.01 0.80 -14.29
N ILE A 506 3.54 1.92 -14.84
CA ILE A 506 2.10 2.20 -14.98
C ILE A 506 1.43 1.23 -15.99
N ALA A 507 2.13 0.84 -17.06
CA ALA A 507 1.63 -0.17 -17.99
C ALA A 507 1.47 -1.55 -17.34
N GLU A 508 2.30 -1.88 -16.35
CA GLU A 508 2.17 -3.11 -15.55
C GLU A 508 1.05 -2.97 -14.53
N ALA A 509 1.00 -1.86 -13.80
CA ALA A 509 -0.02 -1.61 -12.78
C ALA A 509 -1.44 -1.56 -13.38
N SER A 510 -1.61 -0.94 -14.56
CA SER A 510 -2.89 -0.85 -15.27
C SER A 510 -3.45 -2.21 -15.76
N LEU A 511 -2.64 -3.28 -15.80
CA LEU A 511 -3.15 -4.63 -16.11
C LEU A 511 -4.01 -5.20 -14.97
N GLN A 512 -3.86 -4.69 -13.76
CA GLN A 512 -4.61 -5.18 -12.61
C GLN A 512 -6.10 -4.94 -12.84
N ARG A 513 -6.92 -5.98 -12.66
CA ARG A 513 -8.37 -5.85 -12.72
C ARG A 513 -8.88 -5.55 -11.32
N ASN A 514 -9.98 -4.79 -11.23
CA ASN A 514 -10.63 -4.63 -9.94
C ASN A 514 -11.02 -5.99 -9.36
N ARG A 515 -10.72 -6.16 -8.07
CA ARG A 515 -11.12 -7.31 -7.27
C ARG A 515 -11.86 -6.77 -6.06
N HIS A 516 -12.85 -7.50 -5.58
CA HIS A 516 -13.71 -7.09 -4.45
C HIS A 516 -12.94 -6.87 -3.14
N TRP A 517 -11.73 -7.43 -3.03
CA TRP A 517 -10.82 -7.21 -1.89
C TRP A 517 -9.79 -6.10 -2.10
N LEU A 518 -9.64 -5.58 -3.32
CA LEU A 518 -8.79 -4.41 -3.55
C LEU A 518 -9.53 -3.17 -3.03
N TYR A 519 -8.83 -2.34 -2.27
CA TYR A 519 -9.37 -1.07 -1.81
C TYR A 519 -9.37 -0.06 -2.95
N VAL A 520 -10.35 -0.18 -3.84
CA VAL A 520 -10.65 0.81 -4.87
C VAL A 520 -11.46 1.93 -4.25
N PHE A 521 -10.95 3.14 -4.34
CA PHE A 521 -11.62 4.33 -3.85
C PHE A 521 -11.41 5.48 -4.82
N GLU A 522 -12.25 6.50 -4.71
CA GLU A 522 -12.06 7.72 -5.46
C GLU A 522 -11.44 8.79 -4.54
N PRO A 523 -10.24 9.30 -4.87
CA PRO A 523 -9.68 10.42 -4.12
C PRO A 523 -10.65 11.62 -4.07
N ARG A 524 -10.71 12.28 -2.92
CA ARG A 524 -11.46 13.51 -2.60
C ARG A 524 -12.98 13.39 -2.51
N TYR A 525 -13.59 12.37 -3.10
CA TYR A 525 -15.03 12.19 -3.07
C TYR A 525 -15.47 11.27 -1.93
N ARG A 526 -16.35 11.78 -1.06
CA ARG A 526 -16.94 11.03 0.05
C ARG A 526 -18.19 10.30 -0.43
N ARG A 527 -18.44 9.09 0.10
CA ARG A 527 -19.80 8.55 0.07
C ARG A 527 -20.68 9.43 0.95
N LEU A 528 -21.37 10.39 0.34
CA LEU A 528 -22.44 11.13 1.00
C LEU A 528 -23.58 10.15 1.26
N ALA A 529 -24.21 10.23 2.45
CA ALA A 529 -25.44 9.51 2.69
C ALA A 529 -26.41 9.87 1.57
N LYS A 530 -26.95 8.86 0.89
CA LYS A 530 -28.18 9.08 0.13
C LYS A 530 -29.24 9.44 1.17
N ASP A 531 -29.98 10.51 0.95
CA ASP A 531 -31.18 10.79 1.73
C ASP A 531 -32.05 9.51 1.75
N GLY A 532 -32.03 8.78 2.87
CA GLY A 532 -32.87 7.60 3.11
C GLY A 532 -32.23 6.19 3.05
N GLU A 533 -30.91 6.01 3.18
CA GLU A 533 -30.30 4.68 3.47
C GLU A 533 -30.01 4.45 4.96
#